data_AF-B8L4B7-F1
#
_entry.id   AF-B8L4B7-F1
#
_cell.length_a   1.000
_cell.length_b   1.000
_cell.length_c   1.000
_cell.angle_alpha   90.00
_cell.angle_beta   90.00
_cell.angle_gamma   90.00
#
_symmetry.space_group_name_H-M   'P 1'
#
loop_
_entity.id
_entity.type
_entity.pdbx_description
1 polymer ?
#
loop_
_entity_poly.entity_id
_entity_poly.type
_entity_poly.pdbx_seq_one_letter_code
_entity_poly.pdbx_strand_id
1 'polypeptide(L)'
;MAEIEAEIVDEFYASGAGAFSNNYLTKEHYSALNQVTLCVLILRNGCKVIGVNYGAIDPADFDEALGRAAAREEAIDQCWPLLGFRRRDQLTSVRSAALAAGTMAAAGAGYSFSGDVDMPKVIKPTVGRKVWFYPGGGMWPAGMQTFPASDYDAGLQQPLDATIVYVHGDRLVNLRVVDHAGNAFPVRDVQMVQPGDECCAAGHRAEWMPYQVGQAKKAGDA
;
A
#
# COMPACT_ATOMS: atom_id res chain seq x y z
N MET A 1 6.31 -16.71 2.00
CA MET A 1 5.79 -18.03 1.59
C MET A 1 5.49 -18.89 2.82
N ALA A 2 6.49 -19.41 3.54
CA ALA A 2 6.29 -20.38 4.64
C ALA A 2 5.31 -19.95 5.77
N GLU A 3 5.30 -18.68 6.19
CA GLU A 3 4.39 -18.22 7.25
C GLU A 3 2.91 -18.15 6.79
N ILE A 4 2.65 -17.92 5.50
CA ILE A 4 1.28 -17.88 4.96
C ILE A 4 0.74 -19.30 4.81
N GLU A 5 1.57 -20.20 4.29
CA GLU A 5 1.20 -21.61 4.17
C GLU A 5 0.91 -22.22 5.54
N ALA A 6 1.61 -21.78 6.58
CA ALA A 6 1.30 -22.20 7.94
C ALA A 6 -0.09 -21.77 8.40
N GLU A 7 -0.65 -20.65 7.92
CA GLU A 7 -1.99 -20.16 8.28
C GLU A 7 -3.14 -20.88 7.57
N ILE A 8 -2.84 -21.64 6.52
CA ILE A 8 -3.82 -22.44 5.78
C ILE A 8 -4.13 -23.71 6.59
N VAL A 9 -5.40 -23.93 6.87
CA VAL A 9 -5.89 -25.13 7.56
C VAL A 9 -6.30 -26.19 6.57
N ASP A 10 -7.11 -25.80 5.58
CA ASP A 10 -7.62 -26.69 4.55
C ASP A 10 -7.62 -26.01 3.19
N GLU A 11 -7.47 -26.82 2.14
CA GLU A 11 -7.50 -26.42 0.74
C GLU A 11 -8.53 -27.27 -0.01
N PHE A 12 -9.45 -26.60 -0.70
CA PHE A 12 -10.47 -27.27 -1.51
C PHE A 12 -10.34 -26.83 -2.97
N TYR A 13 -10.47 -27.80 -3.87
CA TYR A 13 -10.39 -27.58 -5.31
C TYR A 13 -11.70 -28.02 -5.96
N ALA A 14 -12.18 -27.21 -6.91
CA ALA A 14 -13.30 -27.56 -7.75
C ALA A 14 -13.03 -27.10 -9.17
N SER A 15 -13.41 -27.91 -10.17
CA SER A 15 -13.57 -27.38 -11.53
C SER A 15 -14.88 -26.59 -11.59
N GLY A 16 -14.94 -25.59 -12.47
CA GLY A 16 -16.17 -24.85 -12.72
C GLY A 16 -17.33 -25.80 -13.06
N ALA A 17 -17.07 -26.83 -13.88
CA ALA A 17 -18.08 -27.82 -14.26
C ALA A 17 -18.61 -28.63 -13.06
N GLY A 18 -17.78 -28.91 -12.06
CA GLY A 18 -18.19 -29.59 -10.82
C GLY A 18 -18.85 -28.67 -9.79
N ALA A 19 -18.65 -27.35 -9.91
CA ALA A 19 -19.19 -26.35 -8.97
C ALA A 19 -20.62 -25.89 -9.32
N PHE A 20 -21.06 -26.03 -10.57
CA PHE A 20 -22.38 -25.60 -11.02
C PHE A 20 -23.32 -26.79 -11.28
N SER A 21 -24.43 -26.87 -10.55
CA SER A 21 -25.54 -27.77 -10.84
C SER A 21 -26.65 -27.02 -11.59
N ASN A 22 -26.60 -27.00 -12.92
CA ASN A 22 -27.62 -26.35 -13.75
C ASN A 22 -28.17 -27.30 -14.82
N ASN A 23 -29.50 -27.39 -14.95
CA ASN A 23 -30.18 -28.27 -15.90
C ASN A 23 -30.06 -27.81 -17.38
N TYR A 24 -29.46 -26.65 -17.64
CA TYR A 24 -29.27 -26.10 -18.99
C TYR A 24 -27.81 -26.15 -19.49
N LEU A 25 -26.95 -26.95 -18.85
CA LEU A 25 -25.56 -27.13 -19.30
C LEU A 25 -25.50 -27.91 -20.62
N THR A 26 -25.13 -27.23 -21.70
CA THR A 26 -24.77 -27.88 -22.96
C THR A 26 -23.38 -28.50 -22.84
N LYS A 27 -23.03 -29.41 -23.75
CA LYS A 27 -21.70 -30.04 -23.79
C LYS A 27 -20.57 -29.01 -23.93
N GLU A 28 -20.82 -27.92 -24.66
CA GLU A 28 -19.88 -26.81 -24.87
C GLU A 28 -19.66 -26.02 -23.59
N HIS A 29 -20.74 -25.69 -22.86
CA HIS A 29 -20.63 -25.04 -21.55
C HIS A 29 -19.84 -25.91 -20.56
N TYR A 30 -20.08 -27.22 -20.56
CA TYR A 30 -19.36 -28.15 -19.69
C TYR A 30 -17.86 -28.16 -20.01
N SER A 31 -17.49 -28.19 -21.30
CA SER A 31 -16.10 -28.16 -21.75
C SER A 31 -15.38 -26.87 -21.36
N ALA A 32 -16.06 -25.72 -21.44
CA ALA A 32 -15.49 -24.43 -21.05
C ALA A 32 -15.33 -24.33 -19.52
N LEU A 33 -16.35 -24.74 -18.75
CA LEU A 33 -16.32 -24.70 -17.30
C LEU A 33 -15.35 -25.70 -16.67
N ASN A 34 -15.04 -26.80 -17.36
CA ASN A 34 -14.09 -27.79 -16.87
C ASN A 34 -12.63 -27.29 -16.92
N GLN A 35 -12.34 -26.26 -17.72
CA GLN A 35 -11.01 -25.65 -17.80
C GLN A 35 -10.75 -24.65 -16.66
N VAL A 36 -11.82 -24.14 -16.05
CA VAL A 36 -11.73 -23.21 -14.92
C VAL A 36 -11.50 -23.99 -13.64
N THR A 37 -10.45 -23.62 -12.90
CA THR A 37 -10.12 -24.21 -11.59
C THR A 37 -10.31 -23.19 -10.49
N LEU A 38 -11.10 -23.56 -9.49
CA LEU A 38 -11.33 -22.78 -8.28
C LEU A 38 -10.53 -23.41 -7.14
N CYS A 39 -9.77 -22.59 -6.42
CA CYS A 39 -9.09 -22.96 -5.19
C CYS A 39 -9.68 -22.16 -4.03
N VAL A 40 -10.13 -22.84 -2.98
CA VAL A 40 -10.63 -22.22 -1.75
C VAL A 40 -9.71 -22.59 -0.60
N LEU A 41 -9.06 -21.59 -0.03
CA LEU A 41 -8.22 -21.72 1.15
C LEU A 41 -9.03 -21.34 2.39
N ILE A 42 -9.05 -22.20 3.41
CA ILE A 42 -9.59 -21.88 4.73
C ILE A 42 -8.42 -21.56 5.65
N LEU A 43 -8.38 -20.32 6.16
CA LEU A 43 -7.35 -19.87 7.08
C LEU A 43 -7.72 -20.17 8.54
N ARG A 44 -6.72 -20.21 9.43
CA ARG A 44 -6.90 -20.47 10.88
C ARG A 44 -7.90 -19.55 11.59
N ASN A 45 -8.05 -18.31 11.10
CA ASN A 45 -9.03 -17.37 11.65
C ASN A 45 -10.45 -17.54 11.07
N GLY A 46 -10.68 -18.59 10.27
CA GLY A 46 -11.96 -18.86 9.62
C GLY A 46 -12.23 -18.01 8.38
N CYS A 47 -11.26 -17.21 7.92
CA CYS A 47 -11.35 -16.49 6.64
C CYS A 47 -11.25 -17.49 5.48
N LYS A 48 -11.97 -17.21 4.39
CA LYS A 48 -11.93 -18.02 3.17
C LYS A 48 -11.42 -17.14 2.05
N VAL A 49 -10.41 -17.63 1.35
CA VAL A 49 -9.81 -16.93 0.22
C VAL A 49 -9.96 -17.78 -1.02
N ILE A 50 -10.35 -17.17 -2.13
CA ILE A 50 -10.69 -17.86 -3.35
C ILE A 50 -9.71 -17.40 -4.44
N GLY A 51 -9.00 -18.34 -5.03
CA GLY A 51 -8.23 -18.16 -6.25
C GLY A 51 -8.92 -18.82 -7.43
N VAL A 52 -8.75 -18.25 -8.61
CA VAL A 52 -9.46 -18.60 -9.83
C VAL A 52 -8.46 -18.67 -10.98
N ASN A 53 -8.12 -19.90 -11.39
CA ASN A 53 -7.50 -20.06 -12.69
C ASN A 53 -8.57 -20.20 -13.77
N TYR A 54 -8.54 -19.29 -14.75
CA TYR A 54 -9.47 -19.29 -15.89
C TYR A 54 -9.17 -20.36 -16.94
N GLY A 55 -8.06 -21.09 -16.81
CA GLY A 55 -7.64 -22.14 -17.75
C GLY A 55 -6.71 -21.62 -18.84
N ALA A 56 -6.27 -22.53 -19.71
CA ALA A 56 -5.40 -22.18 -20.84
C ALA A 56 -6.19 -21.43 -21.93
N ILE A 57 -5.52 -20.51 -22.65
CA ILE A 57 -6.12 -19.76 -23.76
C ILE A 57 -6.45 -20.71 -24.93
N ASP A 58 -5.58 -21.69 -25.17
CA ASP A 58 -5.86 -22.82 -26.05
C ASP A 58 -6.30 -24.02 -25.19
N PRO A 59 -7.51 -24.56 -25.40
CA PRO A 59 -7.98 -25.78 -24.72
C PRO A 59 -7.06 -26.99 -24.87
N ALA A 60 -6.25 -27.07 -25.93
CA ALA A 60 -5.30 -28.16 -26.14
C ALA A 60 -4.12 -28.14 -25.15
N ASP A 61 -3.79 -26.96 -24.62
CA ASP A 61 -2.72 -26.75 -23.65
C ASP A 61 -3.23 -26.83 -22.19
N PHE A 62 -4.48 -27.24 -21.99
CA PHE A 62 -5.07 -27.37 -20.66
C PHE A 62 -4.41 -28.50 -19.86
N ASP A 63 -3.89 -28.14 -18.69
CA ASP A 63 -3.38 -29.07 -17.69
C ASP A 63 -4.02 -28.78 -16.33
N GLU A 64 -4.66 -29.80 -15.75
CA GLU A 64 -5.38 -29.69 -14.48
C GLU A 64 -4.45 -29.42 -13.29
N ALA A 65 -3.25 -30.00 -13.28
CA ALA A 65 -2.30 -29.83 -12.19
C ALA A 65 -1.70 -28.42 -12.20
N LEU A 66 -1.34 -27.90 -13.38
CA LEU A 66 -0.94 -26.51 -13.56
C LEU A 66 -2.07 -25.55 -13.17
N GLY A 67 -3.31 -25.90 -13.53
CA GLY A 67 -4.44 -25.05 -13.20
C GLY A 67 -4.75 -24.97 -11.71
N ARG A 68 -4.60 -26.08 -10.98
CA ARG A 68 -4.69 -26.11 -9.52
C ARG A 68 -3.57 -25.30 -8.86
N ALA A 69 -2.34 -25.45 -9.36
CA ALA A 69 -1.19 -24.71 -8.85
C ALA A 69 -1.38 -23.19 -9.02
N ALA A 70 -1.79 -22.75 -10.21
CA ALA A 70 -2.04 -21.33 -10.50
C ALA A 70 -3.19 -20.75 -9.66
N ALA A 71 -4.29 -21.48 -9.51
CA ALA A 71 -5.42 -21.05 -8.66
C ALA A 71 -5.01 -20.95 -7.18
N ARG A 72 -4.14 -21.85 -6.70
CA ARG A 72 -3.60 -21.79 -5.34
C ARG A 72 -2.67 -20.60 -5.16
N GLU A 73 -1.80 -20.33 -6.12
CA GLU A 73 -0.85 -19.21 -6.08
C GLU A 73 -1.61 -17.87 -6.02
N GLU A 74 -2.64 -17.68 -6.84
CA GLU A 74 -3.48 -16.48 -6.79
C GLU A 74 -4.18 -16.31 -5.43
N ALA A 75 -4.71 -17.41 -4.85
CA ALA A 75 -5.32 -17.37 -3.52
C ALA A 75 -4.30 -16.97 -2.44
N ILE A 76 -3.05 -17.43 -2.54
CA ILE A 76 -1.96 -17.06 -1.63
C ILE A 76 -1.58 -15.58 -1.80
N ASP A 77 -1.52 -15.09 -3.04
CA ASP A 77 -1.22 -13.69 -3.33
C ASP A 77 -2.27 -12.74 -2.72
N GLN A 78 -3.54 -13.13 -2.73
CA GLN A 78 -4.60 -12.39 -2.03
C GLN A 78 -4.45 -12.42 -0.50
N CYS A 79 -3.87 -13.50 0.06
CA CYS A 79 -3.60 -13.58 1.50
C CYS A 79 -2.45 -12.67 1.94
N TRP A 80 -1.48 -12.42 1.05
CA TRP A 80 -0.28 -11.63 1.35
C TRP A 80 -0.56 -10.24 1.94
N PRO A 81 -1.41 -9.37 1.35
CA PRO A 81 -1.73 -8.07 1.93
C PRO A 81 -2.43 -8.19 3.29
N LEU A 82 -3.29 -9.19 3.49
CA LEU A 82 -4.07 -9.36 4.72
C LEU A 82 -3.21 -9.87 5.90
N LEU A 83 -2.41 -10.90 5.68
CA LEU A 83 -1.55 -11.49 6.70
C LEU A 83 -0.34 -10.60 6.97
N GLY A 84 0.21 -9.94 5.94
CA GLY A 84 1.27 -8.95 6.08
C GLY A 84 0.84 -7.77 6.94
N PHE A 85 -0.39 -7.27 6.75
CA PHE A 85 -0.97 -6.23 7.59
C PHE A 85 -1.10 -6.69 9.05
N ARG A 86 -1.76 -7.83 9.30
CA ARG A 86 -1.93 -8.39 10.65
C ARG A 86 -0.61 -8.60 11.39
N ARG A 87 0.41 -9.10 10.69
CA ARG A 87 1.74 -9.31 11.26
C ARG A 87 2.39 -7.99 11.68
N ARG A 88 2.21 -6.94 10.88
CA ARG A 88 2.74 -5.61 11.19
C ARG A 88 2.04 -4.98 12.38
N ASP A 89 0.74 -5.21 12.55
CA ASP A 89 0.00 -4.80 13.74
C ASP A 89 0.49 -5.51 15.00
N GLN A 90 0.71 -6.84 14.95
CA GLN A 90 1.26 -7.60 16.08
C GLN A 90 2.65 -7.09 16.49
N LEU A 91 3.53 -6.83 15.53
CA LEU A 91 4.87 -6.30 15.82
C LEU A 91 4.81 -4.90 16.44
N THR A 92 3.84 -4.08 16.01
CA THR A 92 3.62 -2.74 16.57
C THR A 92 3.04 -2.83 17.99
N SER A 93 2.10 -3.73 18.25
CA SER A 93 1.49 -3.90 19.57
C SER A 93 2.46 -4.46 20.61
N VAL A 94 3.32 -5.42 20.21
CA VAL A 94 4.38 -5.93 21.08
C VAL A 94 5.40 -4.82 21.39
N ARG A 95 5.75 -4.01 20.40
CA ARG A 95 6.69 -2.90 20.57
C ARG A 95 6.14 -1.82 21.50
N SER A 96 4.86 -1.46 21.38
CA SER A 96 4.22 -0.49 22.27
C SER A 96 4.05 -1.04 23.69
N ALA A 97 3.72 -2.33 23.85
CA ALA A 97 3.65 -2.98 25.15
C ALA A 97 5.02 -3.06 25.85
N ALA A 98 6.09 -3.38 25.12
CA ALA A 98 7.46 -3.41 25.66
C ALA A 98 7.98 -2.02 26.05
N LEU A 99 7.58 -0.98 25.31
CA LEU A 99 7.90 0.42 25.64
C LEU A 99 7.15 0.88 26.89
N ALA A 100 5.87 0.51 27.04
CA ALA A 100 5.05 0.84 28.20
C ALA A 100 5.46 0.07 29.48
N ALA A 101 5.97 -1.16 29.33
CA ALA A 101 6.45 -1.98 30.44
C ALA A 101 7.88 -1.64 30.91
N GLY A 102 8.55 -0.65 30.29
CA GLY A 102 9.91 -0.23 30.64
C GLY A 102 10.98 -1.32 30.44
N THR A 103 10.65 -2.42 29.75
CA THR A 103 11.53 -3.58 29.55
C THR A 103 12.44 -3.45 28.34
N MET A 104 12.19 -2.46 27.48
CA MET A 104 13.18 -2.00 26.52
C MET A 104 13.99 -0.85 27.13
N ALA A 105 15.27 -1.11 27.40
CA ALA A 105 16.22 -0.04 27.69
C ALA A 105 16.18 0.96 26.53
N ALA A 106 15.85 2.22 26.82
CA ALA A 106 16.14 3.32 25.94
C ALA A 106 17.65 3.25 25.66
N ALA A 107 18.02 2.99 24.40
CA ALA A 107 19.41 3.09 23.98
C ALA A 107 19.84 4.56 24.16
N GLY A 108 20.38 4.85 25.33
CA GLY A 108 21.07 6.09 25.61
C GLY A 108 22.38 6.09 24.83
N ALA A 109 22.56 7.11 24.01
CA ALA A 109 23.85 7.61 23.59
C ALA A 109 23.70 9.13 23.67
N GLY A 110 24.34 9.82 24.61
CA GLY A 110 25.79 9.96 24.59
C GLY A 110 26.15 10.96 23.50
N TYR A 111 25.79 12.23 23.69
CA TYR A 111 26.11 13.29 22.74
C TYR A 111 27.58 13.69 22.95
N SER A 112 28.47 13.08 22.18
CA SER A 112 29.83 13.57 21.97
C SER A 112 29.88 14.27 20.62
N PHE A 113 30.17 15.57 20.64
CA PHE A 113 30.37 16.39 19.46
C PHE A 113 31.77 16.07 18.89
N SER A 114 31.84 15.07 18.02
CA SER A 114 32.92 14.94 17.04
C SER A 114 32.28 15.07 15.66
N GLY A 115 32.69 16.09 14.92
CA GLY A 115 32.05 16.49 13.69
C GLY A 115 32.01 15.40 12.63
N ASP A 116 30.79 15.08 12.22
CA ASP A 116 30.39 14.80 10.84
C ASP A 116 28.99 15.42 10.71
N VAL A 117 28.84 16.41 9.83
CA VAL A 117 27.55 17.05 9.59
C VAL A 117 26.71 16.08 8.77
N ASP A 118 25.79 15.36 9.43
CA ASP A 118 24.88 14.40 8.79
C ASP A 118 24.07 15.15 7.71
N MET A 119 24.38 14.90 6.44
CA MET A 119 23.70 15.56 5.32
C MET A 119 22.24 15.08 5.28
N PRO A 120 21.25 15.96 5.01
CA PRO A 120 19.86 15.55 4.99
C PRO A 120 19.63 14.47 3.92
N LYS A 121 19.15 13.30 4.36
CA LYS A 121 18.90 12.11 3.53
C LYS A 121 17.72 12.38 2.58
N VAL A 122 18.03 12.59 1.30
CA VAL A 122 17.08 12.96 0.26
C VAL A 122 16.44 11.71 -0.35
N ILE A 123 15.12 11.53 -0.15
CA ILE A 123 14.36 10.49 -0.85
C ILE A 123 14.00 11.01 -2.25
N LYS A 124 14.46 10.29 -3.29
CA LYS A 124 14.20 10.68 -4.69
C LYS A 124 12.72 10.54 -5.06
N PRO A 125 12.07 11.63 -5.54
CA PRO A 125 10.70 11.58 -6.00
C PRO A 125 10.56 10.86 -7.34
N THR A 126 9.48 10.08 -7.49
CA THR A 126 9.11 9.43 -8.76
C THR A 126 7.61 9.60 -9.01
N VAL A 127 7.24 9.66 -10.29
CA VAL A 127 5.83 9.77 -10.71
C VAL A 127 5.04 8.56 -10.22
N GLY A 128 3.83 8.80 -9.73
CA GLY A 128 2.92 7.78 -9.19
C GLY A 128 3.02 7.56 -7.68
N ARG A 129 4.08 8.06 -7.01
CA ARG A 129 4.16 7.97 -5.54
C ARG A 129 3.19 8.93 -4.87
N LYS A 130 2.63 8.50 -3.74
CA LYS A 130 1.69 9.28 -2.93
C LYS A 130 2.41 10.14 -1.91
N VAL A 131 1.96 11.37 -1.72
CA VAL A 131 2.54 12.31 -0.76
C VAL A 131 1.40 13.01 -0.02
N TRP A 132 1.68 13.47 1.18
CA TRP A 132 0.81 14.41 1.86
C TRP A 132 1.01 15.78 1.28
N PHE A 133 -0.07 16.50 1.03
CA PHE A 133 -0.03 17.88 0.57
C PHE A 133 -0.62 18.79 1.64
N TYR A 134 0.14 19.82 1.98
CA TYR A 134 -0.28 20.87 2.88
C TYR A 134 -0.37 22.16 2.06
N PRO A 135 -1.59 22.68 1.86
CA PRO A 135 -1.75 23.97 1.23
C PRO A 135 -1.22 25.06 2.18
N GLY A 136 -0.62 26.11 1.62
CA GLY A 136 0.02 27.17 2.36
C GLY A 136 0.37 28.34 1.44
N GLY A 137 0.45 29.56 1.99
CA GLY A 137 0.68 30.76 1.17
C GLY A 137 -0.45 31.08 0.18
N GLY A 138 -0.19 31.95 -0.80
CA GLY A 138 -1.20 32.49 -1.73
C GLY A 138 -1.68 31.54 -2.85
N MET A 139 -2.72 32.00 -3.56
CA MET A 139 -3.46 31.45 -4.72
C MET A 139 -3.55 29.92 -4.83
N TRP A 140 -4.45 29.33 -4.04
CA TRP A 140 -4.81 27.92 -4.12
C TRP A 140 -5.73 27.69 -5.32
N PRO A 141 -5.82 26.45 -5.86
CA PRO A 141 -6.76 26.15 -6.93
C PRO A 141 -8.19 26.57 -6.54
N ALA A 142 -8.83 27.36 -7.40
CA ALA A 142 -10.18 27.84 -7.17
C ALA A 142 -11.13 26.65 -6.99
N GLY A 143 -11.89 26.65 -5.89
CA GLY A 143 -12.85 25.61 -5.55
C GLY A 143 -12.31 24.43 -4.73
N MET A 144 -11.03 24.42 -4.35
CA MET A 144 -10.48 23.41 -3.44
C MET A 144 -11.08 23.53 -2.02
N GLN A 145 -11.58 22.42 -1.47
CA GLN A 145 -12.21 22.38 -0.15
C GLN A 145 -11.34 21.67 0.90
N THR A 146 -11.07 22.37 2.00
CA THR A 146 -10.37 21.83 3.18
C THR A 146 -11.28 21.86 4.40
N PHE A 147 -11.04 20.95 5.35
CA PHE A 147 -11.85 20.81 6.56
C PHE A 147 -10.94 20.58 7.79
N PRO A 148 -11.19 21.29 8.92
CA PRO A 148 -12.11 22.41 9.03
C PRO A 148 -11.71 23.53 8.06
N ALA A 149 -12.69 24.30 7.57
CA ALA A 149 -12.46 25.45 6.70
C ALA A 149 -11.87 26.60 7.53
N SER A 150 -10.70 26.39 8.15
CA SER A 150 -9.99 27.43 8.86
C SER A 150 -9.04 28.08 7.88
N ASP A 151 -9.51 29.20 7.37
CA ASP A 151 -8.70 30.20 6.69
C ASP A 151 -7.48 30.56 7.57
N TYR A 152 -6.31 30.23 7.05
CA TYR A 152 -5.04 30.90 7.32
C TYR A 152 -4.28 30.71 8.64
N ASP A 153 -4.81 30.19 9.76
CA ASP A 153 -3.98 30.24 10.99
C ASP A 153 -4.17 29.15 12.07
N ALA A 154 -4.80 28.02 11.74
CA ALA A 154 -4.76 26.84 12.60
C ALA A 154 -4.46 25.64 11.70
N GLY A 155 -3.23 25.12 11.80
CA GLY A 155 -2.67 24.15 10.87
C GLY A 155 -3.69 23.10 10.44
N LEU A 156 -3.81 22.89 9.12
CA LEU A 156 -4.59 21.79 8.55
C LEU A 156 -4.27 20.54 9.37
N GLN A 157 -5.25 20.11 10.17
CA GLN A 157 -5.05 18.99 11.09
C GLN A 157 -4.85 17.69 10.32
N GLN A 158 -5.41 17.63 9.10
CA GLN A 158 -5.28 16.53 8.18
C GLN A 158 -4.73 17.04 6.83
N PRO A 159 -3.63 16.44 6.32
CA PRO A 159 -3.14 16.75 4.98
C PRO A 159 -4.07 16.23 3.88
N LEU A 160 -4.00 16.86 2.72
CA LEU A 160 -4.65 16.38 1.50
C LEU A 160 -3.87 15.20 0.91
N ASP A 161 -4.59 14.27 0.30
CA ASP A 161 -3.98 13.18 -0.45
C ASP A 161 -3.46 13.69 -1.80
N ALA A 162 -2.21 13.38 -2.15
CA ALA A 162 -1.64 13.80 -3.41
C ALA A 162 -0.85 12.69 -4.10
N THR A 163 -0.83 12.72 -5.42
CA THR A 163 0.02 11.85 -6.25
C THR A 163 0.99 12.70 -7.04
N ILE A 164 2.27 12.33 -7.06
CA ILE A 164 3.28 12.96 -7.91
C ILE A 164 2.95 12.66 -9.38
N VAL A 165 2.73 13.71 -10.16
CA VAL A 165 2.44 13.59 -11.60
C VAL A 165 3.59 14.06 -12.48
N TYR A 166 4.51 14.88 -11.94
CA TYR A 166 5.71 15.33 -12.62
C TYR A 166 6.81 15.66 -11.60
N VAL A 167 8.07 15.38 -11.96
CA VAL A 167 9.25 15.66 -11.13
C VAL A 167 10.14 16.66 -11.86
N HIS A 168 10.33 17.84 -11.27
CA HIS A 168 11.31 18.82 -11.77
C HIS A 168 12.71 18.53 -11.23
N GLY A 169 12.78 17.97 -10.01
CA GLY A 169 14.01 17.54 -9.34
C GLY A 169 13.70 16.98 -7.96
N ASP A 170 14.74 16.74 -7.15
CA ASP A 170 14.61 16.03 -5.87
C ASP A 170 13.78 16.77 -4.80
N ARG A 171 13.54 18.07 -4.99
CA ARG A 171 12.82 18.94 -4.05
C ARG A 171 11.63 19.70 -4.66
N LEU A 172 11.30 19.47 -5.93
CA LEU A 172 10.23 20.21 -6.62
C LEU A 172 9.43 19.29 -7.54
N VAL A 173 8.10 19.26 -7.35
CA VAL A 173 7.18 18.34 -8.04
C VAL A 173 5.87 19.03 -8.41
N ASN A 174 5.17 18.48 -9.40
CA ASN A 174 3.75 18.77 -9.62
C ASN A 174 2.90 17.61 -9.12
N LEU A 175 1.74 17.93 -8.57
CA LEU A 175 0.86 17.00 -7.87
C LEU A 175 -0.55 17.01 -8.47
N ARG A 176 -1.18 15.84 -8.45
CA ARG A 176 -2.65 15.71 -8.47
C ARG A 176 -3.11 15.56 -7.03
N VAL A 177 -3.70 16.62 -6.49
CA VAL A 177 -4.19 16.70 -5.10
C VAL A 177 -5.67 16.35 -5.07
N VAL A 178 -6.09 15.52 -4.13
CA VAL A 178 -7.49 15.25 -3.82
C VAL A 178 -7.84 16.01 -2.55
N ASP A 179 -8.80 16.92 -2.65
CA ASP A 179 -9.26 17.72 -1.52
C ASP A 179 -10.11 16.88 -0.55
N HIS A 180 -10.54 17.46 0.58
CA HIS A 180 -11.33 16.71 1.56
C HIS A 180 -12.77 16.41 1.10
N ALA A 181 -13.23 17.04 0.01
CA ALA A 181 -14.49 16.72 -0.64
C ALA A 181 -14.35 15.64 -1.74
N GLY A 182 -13.13 15.18 -2.03
CA GLY A 182 -12.84 14.17 -3.04
C GLY A 182 -12.57 14.73 -4.44
N ASN A 183 -12.54 16.05 -4.61
CA ASN A 183 -12.27 16.70 -5.88
C ASN A 183 -10.77 16.70 -6.18
N ALA A 184 -10.40 16.46 -7.44
CA ALA A 184 -9.01 16.43 -7.86
C ALA A 184 -8.58 17.74 -8.50
N PHE A 185 -7.46 18.31 -8.02
CA PHE A 185 -6.88 19.55 -8.49
C PHE A 185 -5.42 19.35 -8.92
N PRO A 186 -5.01 19.95 -10.05
CA PRO A 186 -3.61 20.06 -10.39
C PRO A 186 -2.95 21.16 -9.55
N VAL A 187 -1.87 20.83 -8.85
CA VAL A 187 -1.02 21.81 -8.14
C VAL A 187 0.39 21.68 -8.68
N ARG A 188 0.97 22.81 -9.09
CA ARG A 188 2.30 22.87 -9.70
C ARG A 188 3.30 23.49 -8.74
N ASP A 189 4.57 23.22 -9.00
CA ASP A 189 5.69 23.89 -8.34
C ASP A 189 5.65 23.74 -6.81
N VAL A 190 5.34 22.52 -6.36
CA VAL A 190 5.21 22.18 -4.93
C VAL A 190 6.55 21.74 -4.37
N GLN A 191 6.94 22.35 -3.26
CA GLN A 191 8.16 22.00 -2.56
C GLN A 191 8.02 20.68 -1.83
N MET A 192 8.96 19.76 -2.07
CA MET A 192 9.04 18.47 -1.38
C MET A 192 9.92 18.61 -0.14
N VAL A 193 9.31 18.52 1.05
CA VAL A 193 10.01 18.55 2.34
C VAL A 193 10.54 17.15 2.63
N GLN A 194 11.86 17.05 2.81
CA GLN A 194 12.51 15.79 3.11
C GLN A 194 12.50 15.49 4.62
N PRO A 195 12.60 14.23 5.03
CA PRO A 195 12.65 13.90 6.46
C PRO A 195 13.87 14.54 7.12
N GLY A 196 13.63 15.42 8.10
CA GLY A 196 14.68 16.15 8.81
C GLY A 196 14.98 17.55 8.27
N ASP A 197 14.37 17.95 7.14
CA ASP A 197 14.41 19.34 6.69
C ASP A 197 13.54 20.22 7.61
N GLU A 198 14.01 21.42 7.95
CA GLU A 198 13.15 22.45 8.54
C GLU A 198 12.09 22.84 7.50
N CYS A 199 10.81 22.72 7.86
CA CYS A 199 9.72 23.08 6.97
C CYS A 199 9.78 24.58 6.67
N CYS A 200 9.86 24.96 5.39
CA CYS A 200 9.69 26.35 4.97
C CYS A 200 8.27 26.82 5.35
N ALA A 201 8.18 27.93 6.09
CA ALA A 201 6.91 28.43 6.62
C ALA A 201 5.98 29.04 5.55
N ALA A 202 6.46 29.24 4.32
CA ALA A 202 5.74 29.96 3.27
C ALA A 202 5.51 29.08 2.03
N GLY A 203 4.24 28.84 1.68
CA GLY A 203 3.85 28.22 0.41
C GLY A 203 3.29 26.79 0.52
N HIS A 204 2.90 26.26 -0.64
CA HIS A 204 2.48 24.87 -0.81
C HIS A 204 3.64 23.93 -0.54
N ARG A 205 3.42 22.92 0.30
CA ARG A 205 4.42 21.89 0.58
C ARG A 205 3.85 20.49 0.46
N ALA A 206 4.73 19.54 0.16
CA ALA A 206 4.44 18.13 0.18
C ALA A 206 5.43 17.39 1.08
N GLU A 207 4.93 16.39 1.80
CA GLU A 207 5.70 15.56 2.71
C GLU A 207 5.51 14.09 2.34
N TRP A 208 6.56 13.30 2.55
CA TRP A 208 6.47 11.86 2.34
C TRP A 208 5.52 11.22 3.34
N MET A 209 4.60 10.39 2.85
CA MET A 209 3.79 9.56 3.74
C MET A 209 4.70 8.62 4.56
N PRO A 210 4.41 8.35 5.84
CA PRO A 210 5.31 7.61 6.73
C PRO A 210 5.79 6.26 6.20
N TYR A 211 4.94 5.53 5.45
CA TYR A 211 5.32 4.25 4.87
C TYR A 211 6.37 4.39 3.76
N GLN A 212 6.41 5.52 3.06
CA GLN A 212 7.38 5.81 1.99
C GLN A 212 8.75 6.17 2.54
N VAL A 213 8.78 6.91 3.65
CA VAL A 213 10.01 7.11 4.44
C VAL A 213 10.53 5.78 4.96
N GLY A 214 9.63 4.92 5.46
CA GLY A 214 9.98 3.57 5.90
C GLY A 214 10.49 2.65 4.79
N GLN A 215 9.96 2.76 3.58
CA GLN A 215 10.46 2.04 2.40
C GLN A 215 11.86 2.50 2.01
N ALA A 216 12.11 3.81 1.95
CA ALA A 216 13.43 4.36 1.63
C ALA A 216 14.50 3.94 2.64
N LYS A 217 14.19 3.97 3.95
CA LYS A 217 15.08 3.49 5.02
C LYS A 217 15.45 2.00 4.89
N LYS A 218 14.57 1.18 4.31
CA LYS A 218 14.84 -0.25 4.09
C LYS A 218 15.65 -0.50 2.82
N ALA A 219 15.51 0.36 1.80
CA ALA A 219 16.22 0.24 0.54
C ALA A 219 17.67 0.74 0.61
N GLY A 220 18.06 1.41 1.70
CA GLY A 220 19.37 2.05 1.82
C GLY A 220 19.46 3.41 1.11
N ASP A 221 18.34 3.90 0.57
CA ASP A 221 18.21 5.20 -0.08
C ASP A 221 17.94 6.35 0.92
N ALA A 222 17.89 6.02 2.22
CA ALA A 222 17.90 6.98 3.32
C ALA A 222 19.10 6.69 4.21
#